data_AF-A0A1J5PZX2-F1
#
_entry.id   AF-A0A1J5PZX2-F1
#
_cell.length_a   1.000
_cell.length_b   1.000
_cell.length_c   1.000
_cell.angle_alpha   90.00
_cell.angle_beta   90.00
_cell.angle_gamma   90.00
#
_symmetry.space_group_name_H-M   'P 1'
#
loop_
_entity.id
_entity.type
_entity.pdbx_description
1 polymer ?
#
loop_
_entity_poly.entity_id
_entity_poly.type
_entity_poly.pdbx_seq_one_letter_code
_entity_poly.pdbx_strand_id
1 'polypeptide(L)'
;MLGGSLITYRRGLAPFAKYTLRFQLQSWDERWNYFRFEFIQGGKTAALGYAKGAMVGSRGWISNAAVDAQLSISRRERIHPPELAFWISAEQSLASAIAR
;
A
#
# COMPACT_ATOMS: atom_id res chain seq x y z
N MET A 1 -4.62 -1.01 10.50
CA MET A 1 -5.85 -0.54 9.83
C MET A 1 -5.58 -0.37 8.33
N LEU A 2 -6.47 -0.85 7.46
CA LEU A 2 -6.40 -0.59 6.02
C LEU A 2 -7.08 0.76 5.72
N GLY A 3 -6.42 1.65 4.99
CA GLY A 3 -6.92 2.98 4.69
C GLY A 3 -7.46 3.16 3.27
N GLY A 4 -7.18 2.22 2.38
CA GLY A 4 -7.56 2.30 0.97
C GLY A 4 -6.73 1.35 0.12
N SER A 5 -7.24 1.06 -1.08
CA SER A 5 -6.55 0.28 -2.08
C SER A 5 -6.95 0.69 -3.48
N LEU A 6 -6.00 0.65 -4.41
CA LEU A 6 -6.22 0.78 -5.85
C LEU A 6 -5.74 -0.51 -6.51
N ILE A 7 -6.56 -1.11 -7.37
CA ILE A 7 -6.22 -2.35 -8.08
C ILE A 7 -6.62 -2.26 -9.55
N THR A 8 -5.77 -2.78 -10.42
CA THR A 8 -6.05 -2.98 -11.83
C THR A 8 -5.95 -4.46 -12.16
N TYR A 9 -6.97 -4.98 -12.84
CA TYR A 9 -7.04 -6.36 -13.31
C TYR A 9 -6.63 -6.43 -14.78
N ARG A 10 -5.75 -7.38 -15.12
CA ARG A 10 -5.27 -7.61 -16.49
C ARG A 10 -5.83 -8.90 -17.09
N ARG A 11 -6.20 -9.87 -16.26
CA ARG A 11 -6.83 -11.14 -16.65
C ARG A 11 -7.49 -11.79 -15.43
N GLY A 12 -8.39 -12.73 -15.69
CA GLY A 12 -8.96 -13.56 -14.64
C GLY A 12 -8.00 -14.63 -14.13
N LEU A 13 -8.16 -14.99 -12.86
CA LEU A 13 -7.67 -16.25 -12.30
C LEU A 13 -8.86 -17.21 -12.27
N ALA A 14 -8.68 -18.43 -12.79
CA ALA A 14 -9.71 -19.45 -12.67
C ALA A 14 -9.91 -19.84 -11.18
N PRO A 15 -11.09 -20.37 -10.80
CA PRO A 15 -11.28 -20.93 -9.47
C PRO A 15 -10.19 -21.94 -9.13
N PHE A 16 -9.64 -21.83 -7.92
CA PHE A 16 -8.54 -22.68 -7.41
C PHE A 16 -7.21 -22.60 -8.18
N ALA A 17 -7.07 -21.65 -9.12
CA ALA A 17 -5.81 -21.42 -9.79
C ALA A 17 -4.73 -20.96 -8.80
N LYS A 18 -3.57 -21.63 -8.85
CA LYS A 18 -2.39 -21.21 -8.09
C LYS A 18 -1.80 -19.95 -8.69
N TYR A 19 -1.34 -19.04 -7.83
CA TYR A 19 -0.64 -17.82 -8.19
C TYR A 19 0.44 -17.50 -7.13
N THR A 20 1.39 -16.65 -7.49
CA THR A 20 2.36 -16.05 -6.56
C THR A 20 1.92 -14.64 -6.23
N LEU A 21 1.83 -14.31 -4.95
CA LEU A 21 1.69 -12.93 -4.49
C LEU A 21 3.08 -12.33 -4.25
N ARG A 22 3.43 -11.27 -4.97
CA ARG A 22 4.53 -10.40 -4.57
C ARG A 22 3.95 -9.23 -3.77
N PHE A 23 4.39 -9.09 -2.53
CA PHE A 23 3.94 -8.04 -1.62
C PHE A 23 5.15 -7.31 -1.06
N GLN A 24 5.21 -6.00 -1.25
CA GLN A 24 6.37 -5.19 -0.89
C GLN A 24 5.94 -3.85 -0.32
N LEU A 25 6.59 -3.41 0.75
CA LEU A 25 6.51 -2.01 1.19
C LEU A 25 7.22 -1.15 0.15
N GLN A 26 6.47 -0.32 -0.57
CA GLN A 26 7.00 0.53 -1.64
C GLN A 26 7.44 1.89 -1.10
N SER A 27 6.66 2.46 -0.17
CA SER A 27 6.92 3.78 0.40
C SER A 27 6.12 3.97 1.70
N TRP A 28 6.27 5.10 2.36
CA TRP A 28 5.57 5.42 3.62
C TRP A 28 5.47 6.93 3.85
N ASP A 29 4.63 7.36 4.78
CA ASP A 29 4.72 8.69 5.36
C ASP A 29 4.76 8.60 6.89
N GLU A 30 4.36 9.65 7.61
CA GLU A 30 4.32 9.63 9.07
C GLU A 30 3.37 8.54 9.61
N ARG A 31 2.24 8.29 8.92
CA ARG A 31 1.13 7.44 9.39
C ARG A 31 0.89 6.21 8.50
N TRP A 32 1.08 6.33 7.20
CA TRP A 32 0.73 5.32 6.22
C TRP A 32 1.95 4.57 5.71
N ASN A 33 1.80 3.27 5.53
CA ASN A 33 2.71 2.40 4.77
C ASN A 33 2.01 2.04 3.47
N TYR A 34 2.66 2.29 2.34
CA TYR A 34 2.12 2.04 1.01
C TYR A 34 2.75 0.78 0.44
N PHE A 35 1.94 -0.25 0.29
CA PHE A 35 2.37 -1.56 -0.17
C PHE A 35 1.98 -1.77 -1.62
N ARG A 36 2.93 -2.21 -2.44
CA ARG A 36 2.64 -2.75 -3.77
C ARG A 36 2.30 -4.23 -3.64
N PHE A 37 1.24 -4.65 -4.30
CA PHE A 37 0.91 -6.06 -4.46
C PHE A 37 0.78 -6.43 -5.94
N GLU A 38 1.23 -7.63 -6.26
CA GLU A 38 1.16 -8.19 -7.61
C GLU A 38 0.80 -9.68 -7.56
N PHE A 39 -0.30 -10.05 -8.20
CA PHE A 39 -0.73 -11.42 -8.40
C PHE A 39 -0.13 -11.95 -9.70
N ILE A 40 0.68 -13.00 -9.65
CA ILE A 40 1.39 -13.55 -10.80
C ILE A 40 0.95 -15.00 -11.05
N GLN A 41 0.50 -15.29 -12.26
CA GLN A 41 0.13 -16.64 -12.70
C GLN A 41 0.91 -17.00 -13.96
N GLY A 42 1.63 -18.13 -13.94
CA GLY A 42 2.43 -18.58 -15.09
C GLY A 42 3.44 -17.53 -15.56
N GLY A 43 4.09 -16.83 -14.62
CA GLY A 43 5.08 -15.78 -14.91
C GLY A 43 4.51 -14.46 -15.43
N LYS A 44 3.18 -14.31 -15.44
CA LYS A 44 2.51 -13.13 -15.97
C LYS A 44 1.59 -12.48 -14.94
N THR A 45 1.53 -11.15 -14.93
CA THR A 45 0.69 -10.39 -13.98
C THR A 45 -0.80 -10.58 -14.27
N ALA A 46 -1.53 -11.01 -13.24
CA ALA A 46 -2.97 -11.15 -13.25
C ALA A 46 -3.69 -9.89 -12.78
N ALA A 47 -3.23 -9.36 -11.65
CA ALA A 47 -3.67 -8.09 -11.08
C ALA A 47 -2.52 -7.46 -10.32
N LEU A 48 -2.52 -6.13 -10.24
CA LEU A 48 -1.55 -5.40 -9.44
C LEU A 48 -2.18 -4.14 -8.86
N GLY A 49 -1.59 -3.62 -7.81
CA GLY A 49 -2.11 -2.43 -7.18
C GLY A 49 -1.32 -1.97 -5.98
N TYR A 50 -1.91 -1.01 -5.28
CA TYR A 50 -1.40 -0.47 -4.04
C TYR A 50 -2.44 -0.61 -2.94
N ALA A 51 -1.97 -0.87 -1.73
CA ALA A 51 -2.76 -0.81 -0.50
C ALA A 51 -2.04 0.13 0.48
N LYS A 52 -2.78 0.91 1.26
CA LYS A 52 -2.20 1.71 2.35
C LYS A 52 -2.66 1.18 3.69
N GLY A 53 -1.70 0.94 4.58
CA GLY A 53 -1.93 0.39 5.91
C GLY A 53 -1.22 1.20 6.97
N ALA A 54 -1.87 1.36 8.12
CA ALA A 54 -1.30 2.06 9.26
C ALA A 54 -1.32 1.21 10.53
N MET A 55 -0.38 1.51 11.41
CA MET A 55 -0.28 0.91 12.73
C MET A 55 -1.20 1.65 13.70
N VAL A 56 -2.05 0.90 14.39
CA VAL A 56 -3.01 1.43 15.36
C VAL A 56 -2.95 0.53 16.59
N GLY A 57 -2.66 1.12 17.74
CA GLY A 57 -2.70 0.47 19.04
C GLY A 57 -3.96 0.85 19.83
N SER A 58 -4.03 0.34 21.06
CA SER A 58 -5.14 0.65 21.98
C SER A 58 -5.32 2.14 22.29
N ARG A 59 -4.24 2.93 22.15
CA ARG A 59 -4.24 4.39 22.35
C ARG A 59 -4.35 5.20 21.06
N GLY A 60 -4.73 4.54 19.96
CA GLY A 60 -4.88 5.16 18.65
C GLY A 60 -3.67 4.96 17.74
N TRP A 61 -3.40 5.96 16.90
CA TRP A 61 -2.39 5.87 15.84
C TRP A 61 -0.98 5.75 16.39
N ILE A 62 -0.17 4.90 15.75
CA ILE A 62 1.25 4.76 16.02
C ILE A 62 1.99 5.22 14.77
N SER A 63 2.88 6.20 14.91
CA SER A 63 3.67 6.70 13.78
C SER A 63 4.65 5.64 13.29
N ASN A 64 4.99 5.71 12.00
CA ASN A 64 5.97 4.80 11.43
C ASN A 64 7.35 4.94 12.09
N ALA A 65 7.75 6.15 12.49
CA ALA A 65 9.01 6.37 13.20
C ALA A 65 9.06 5.66 14.57
N ALA A 66 7.94 5.64 15.31
CA ALA A 66 7.88 4.93 16.59
C ALA A 66 7.97 3.40 16.39
N VAL A 67 7.32 2.90 15.34
CA VAL A 67 7.38 1.47 14.97
C VAL A 67 8.80 1.09 14.54
N ASP A 68 9.43 1.92 13.71
CA ASP A 68 10.80 1.67 13.22
C ASP A 68 11.80 1.62 14.37
N ALA A 69 11.71 2.55 15.33
CA ALA A 69 12.56 2.57 16.50
C ALA A 69 12.41 1.29 17.35
N GLN A 70 11.18 0.81 17.53
CA GLN A 70 10.92 -0.43 18.28
C GLN A 70 11.44 -1.68 17.56
N LEU A 71 11.37 -1.69 16.22
CA LEU A 71 11.79 -2.83 15.40
C LEU A 71 13.24 -2.75 14.94
N SER A 72 13.98 -1.71 15.36
CA SER A 72 15.36 -1.44 14.89
C SER A 72 15.47 -1.38 13.36
N ILE A 73 14.45 -0.83 12.71
CA ILE A 73 14.41 -0.67 11.24
C ILE A 73 15.05 0.67 10.88
N SER A 74 16.12 0.61 10.08
CA SER A 74 16.66 1.79 9.41
C SER A 74 16.10 1.87 8.00
N ARG A 75 15.24 2.86 7.75
CA ARG A 75 14.66 3.06 6.42
C ARG A 75 15.62 3.83 5.52
N ARG A 76 15.63 3.48 4.24
CA ARG A 76 16.31 4.26 3.19
C ARG A 76 15.55 5.56 2.92
N GLU A 77 16.15 6.41 2.07
CA GLU A 77 15.45 7.58 1.55
C GLU A 77 14.09 7.20 0.96
N ARG A 78 13.08 7.98 1.32
CA ARG A 78 11.72 7.77 0.85
C ARG A 78 11.57 8.30 -0.58
N ILE A 79 11.21 7.41 -1.49
CA ILE A 79 10.83 7.75 -2.86
C ILE A 79 9.40 7.25 -3.11
N HIS A 80 8.53 8.11 -3.65
CA HIS A 80 7.22 7.71 -4.13
C HIS A 80 7.31 7.44 -5.64
N PRO A 81 7.06 6.21 -6.12
CA PRO A 81 6.88 5.98 -7.55
C PRO A 81 5.75 6.85 -8.12
N PRO A 82 5.82 7.28 -9.39
CA PRO A 82 4.85 8.20 -9.96
C PRO A 82 3.40 7.75 -9.79
N GLU A 83 3.12 6.47 -10.03
CA GLU A 83 1.76 5.94 -9.93
C GLU A 83 1.23 5.93 -8.48
N LEU A 84 2.12 5.78 -7.50
CA LEU A 84 1.76 5.89 -6.08
C LEU A 84 1.48 7.35 -5.72
N ALA A 85 2.32 8.28 -6.19
CA ALA A 85 2.12 9.71 -5.96
C ALA A 85 0.79 10.22 -6.54
N PHE A 86 0.41 9.77 -7.74
CA PHE A 86 -0.88 10.11 -8.34
C PHE A 86 -2.06 9.59 -7.52
N TRP A 87 -1.99 8.34 -7.03
CA TRP A 87 -3.04 7.79 -6.18
C TRP A 87 -3.18 8.59 -4.87
N ILE A 88 -2.06 8.92 -4.20
CA ILE A 88 -2.07 9.73 -2.98
C ILE A 88 -2.72 11.10 -3.24
N SER A 89 -2.37 11.76 -4.33
CA SER A 89 -2.94 13.06 -4.71
C SER A 89 -4.45 12.99 -4.98
N ALA A 90 -4.90 11.93 -5.68
CA ALA A 90 -6.31 11.70 -5.93
C ALA A 90 -7.10 11.47 -4.63
N GLU A 91 -6.58 10.66 -3.72
CA GLU A 91 -7.22 10.43 -2.41
C GLU A 91 -7.27 11.69 -1.55
N GLN A 92 -6.20 12.50 -1.54
CA GLN A 92 -6.20 13.78 -0.82
C GLN A 92 -7.27 14.73 -1.37
N SER A 93 -7.43 14.78 -2.69
CA SER A 93 -8.47 15.57 -3.35
C SER A 93 -9.87 15.08 -2.94
N LEU A 94 -10.11 13.76 -2.95
CA LEU A 94 -11.37 13.16 -2.49
C LEU A 94 -11.66 13.45 -1.02
N ALA A 95 -10.67 13.30 -0.14
CA ALA A 95 -10.83 13.58 1.29
C ALA A 95 -11.19 15.05 1.54
N SER A 96 -10.60 15.98 0.78
CA SER A 96 -10.91 17.41 0.88
C SER A 96 -12.33 17.76 0.43
N ALA A 97 -12.92 16.98 -0.47
CA ALA A 97 -14.30 17.18 -0.91
C ALA A 97 -15.33 16.77 0.15
N ILE A 98 -14.99 15.81 1.02
CA ILE A 98 -15.86 15.36 2.12
C ILE A 98 -15.86 16.37 3.29
N ALA A 99 -14.79 17.15 3.43
CA ALA A 99 -14.62 18.12 4.51
C ALA A 99 -15.31 19.48 4.24
N ARG A 100 -16.11 19.60 3.18
CA ARG A 100 -16.94 20.76 2.85
C ARG A 100 -18.40 20.48 3.16
#